data_AF-A0A936PNJ7-F1
#
_entry.id   AF-A0A936PNJ7-F1
#
_cell.length_a   1.000
_cell.length_b   1.000
_cell.length_c   1.000
_cell.angle_alpha   90.00
_cell.angle_beta   90.00
_cell.angle_gamma   90.00
#
_symmetry.space_group_name_H-M   'P 1'
#
loop_
_entity.id
_entity.type
_entity.pdbx_description
1 polymer ?
#
loop_
_entity_poly.entity_id
_entity_poly.type
_entity_poly.pdbx_seq_one_letter_code
_entity_poly.pdbx_strand_id
1 'polypeptide(L)'
;MKSFFIILLSLTMFSCGGKRTENKPAVQETPKALQDDKLEIKSYSRSKSDLAETLYLELVDKSPELKKLEDDLGTLNSKASDLETKFNSYNQKSDSYYNSAKEKTTAITDSLLRKKLLL
;
A
#
# COMPACT_ATOMS: atom_id res chain seq x y z
N MET A 1 41.78 35.41 7.33
CA MET A 1 40.50 34.96 6.71
C MET A 1 40.68 34.27 5.36
N LYS A 2 41.61 34.67 4.49
CA LYS A 2 41.85 34.01 3.19
C LYS A 2 42.36 32.56 3.29
N SER A 3 43.21 32.23 4.26
CA SER A 3 43.70 30.84 4.44
C SER A 3 42.65 29.84 4.91
N PHE A 4 41.62 30.27 5.66
CA PHE A 4 40.54 29.37 6.08
C PHE A 4 39.67 28.93 4.91
N PHE A 5 39.49 29.80 3.92
CA PHE A 5 38.71 29.49 2.71
C PHE A 5 39.40 28.45 1.82
N ILE A 6 40.74 28.44 1.80
CA ILE A 6 41.54 27.48 1.03
C ILE A 6 41.45 26.07 1.61
N ILE A 7 41.41 25.96 2.95
CA ILE A 7 41.28 24.67 3.64
C ILE A 7 39.89 24.06 3.38
N LEU A 8 38.83 24.88 3.42
CA LEU A 8 37.46 24.43 3.15
C LEU A 8 37.27 23.95 1.69
N LEU A 9 37.98 24.58 0.73
CA LEU A 9 37.94 24.20 -0.68
C LEU A 9 38.72 22.90 -0.98
N SER A 10 39.74 22.57 -0.17
CA SER A 10 40.52 21.34 -0.35
C SER A 10 39.80 20.08 0.15
N LEU A 11 38.85 20.21 1.08
CA LEU A 11 38.10 19.07 1.64
C LEU A 11 37.04 18.51 0.68
N THR A 12 36.56 19.28 -0.31
CA THR A 12 35.55 18.83 -1.26
C THR A 12 36.12 17.95 -2.38
N MET A 13 37.44 17.96 -2.58
CA MET A 13 38.10 17.19 -3.66
C MET A 13 38.43 15.73 -3.28
N PHE A 14 38.33 15.34 -2.01
CA PHE A 14 38.58 13.97 -1.57
C PHE A 14 37.34 13.07 -1.52
N SER A 15 36.15 13.60 -1.84
CA SER A 15 34.90 12.83 -1.84
C SER A 15 34.54 12.28 -3.23
N CYS A 16 35.48 11.62 -3.92
CA CYS A 16 35.12 10.64 -4.96
C CYS A 16 36.34 9.78 -5.35
N GLY A 17 36.72 8.87 -4.45
CA GLY A 17 37.79 7.90 -4.67
C GLY A 17 37.41 6.48 -4.27
N GLY A 18 36.10 6.16 -4.31
CA GLY A 18 35.64 4.78 -4.11
C GLY A 18 36.15 3.93 -5.26
N LYS A 19 36.93 2.88 -4.94
CA LYS A 19 37.37 1.87 -5.91
C LYS A 19 36.16 1.44 -6.73
N ARG A 20 36.14 1.77 -8.02
CA ARG A 20 35.25 1.14 -8.97
C ARG A 20 35.69 -0.32 -9.03
N THR A 21 35.05 -1.17 -8.24
CA THR A 21 34.89 -2.55 -8.66
C THR A 21 34.27 -2.46 -10.05
N GLU A 22 35.01 -2.89 -11.07
CA GLU A 22 34.40 -3.28 -12.33
C GLU A 22 33.40 -4.37 -12.01
N ASN A 23 32.18 -3.97 -11.64
CA ASN A 23 31.02 -4.77 -11.89
C ASN A 23 31.01 -4.89 -13.41
N LYS A 24 31.50 -6.02 -13.93
CA LYS A 24 31.02 -6.50 -15.23
C LYS A 24 29.51 -6.25 -15.22
N PRO A 25 28.95 -5.56 -16.22
CA PRO A 25 27.51 -5.40 -16.25
C PRO A 25 26.96 -6.82 -16.19
N ALA A 26 26.29 -7.17 -15.07
CA ALA A 26 25.31 -8.22 -15.11
C ALA A 26 24.47 -7.86 -16.33
N VAL A 27 24.38 -8.75 -17.31
CA VAL A 27 23.63 -8.50 -18.54
C VAL A 27 22.21 -8.17 -18.10
N GLN A 28 21.92 -6.89 -17.92
CA GLN A 28 20.60 -6.41 -17.60
C GLN A 28 19.90 -6.45 -18.94
N GLU A 29 19.22 -7.56 -19.20
CA GLU A 29 18.32 -7.66 -20.34
C GLU A 29 17.42 -6.44 -20.32
N THR A 30 17.37 -5.71 -21.44
CA THR A 30 16.49 -4.57 -21.62
C THR A 30 15.09 -4.95 -21.14
N PRO A 31 14.45 -4.18 -20.26
CA PRO A 31 13.11 -4.48 -19.78
C PRO A 31 12.18 -4.80 -20.95
N LYS A 32 11.38 -5.86 -20.83
CA LYS A 32 10.45 -6.29 -21.89
C LYS A 32 9.52 -5.16 -22.29
N ALA A 33 9.13 -4.32 -21.32
CA ALA A 33 8.29 -3.14 -21.56
C ALA A 33 8.92 -2.08 -22.51
N LEU A 34 10.24 -2.13 -22.73
CA LEU A 34 11.00 -1.21 -23.60
C LEU A 34 11.47 -1.87 -24.91
N GLN A 35 11.14 -3.15 -25.13
CA GLN A 35 11.48 -3.84 -26.38
C GLN A 35 10.36 -3.63 -27.41
N ASP A 36 10.72 -3.19 -28.62
CA ASP A 36 9.79 -2.92 -29.74
C ASP A 36 9.19 -4.20 -30.36
N ASP A 37 9.65 -5.38 -29.93
CA ASP A 37 9.22 -6.67 -30.44
C ASP A 37 7.88 -7.07 -29.83
N LYS A 38 6.81 -6.84 -30.63
CA LYS A 38 5.45 -7.38 -30.55
C LYS A 38 5.16 -8.21 -29.28
N LEU A 39 4.95 -7.48 -28.19
CA LEU A 39 4.67 -7.98 -26.85
C LEU A 39 3.56 -9.05 -26.87
N GLU A 40 3.92 -10.32 -26.71
CA GLU A 40 2.99 -11.39 -26.31
C GLU A 40 2.66 -11.29 -24.82
N ILE A 41 2.29 -10.09 -24.38
CA ILE A 41 1.85 -9.86 -23.01
C ILE A 41 0.35 -10.19 -22.94
N LYS A 42 0.03 -11.48 -23.00
CA LYS A 42 -1.35 -11.99 -22.86
C LYS A 42 -1.92 -11.85 -21.44
N SER A 43 -1.08 -11.57 -20.45
CA SER A 43 -1.47 -11.53 -19.03
C SER A 43 -1.70 -10.12 -18.48
N TYR A 44 -1.02 -9.11 -19.05
CA TYR A 44 -0.90 -7.80 -18.42
C TYR A 44 -1.79 -6.72 -19.07
N SER A 45 -2.42 -7.02 -20.21
CA SER A 45 -3.23 -6.05 -20.98
C SER A 45 -4.60 -5.72 -20.38
N ARG A 46 -4.87 -6.09 -19.12
CA ARG A 46 -6.21 -5.93 -18.52
C ARG A 46 -6.45 -4.65 -17.73
N SER A 47 -5.49 -3.74 -17.61
CA SER A 47 -5.82 -2.38 -17.16
C SER A 47 -4.91 -1.35 -17.81
N LYS A 48 -5.35 -0.09 -17.83
CA LYS A 48 -4.59 1.09 -18.27
C LYS A 48 -3.36 1.31 -17.36
N SER A 49 -2.38 0.41 -17.38
CA SER A 49 -1.11 0.61 -16.70
C SER A 49 -0.22 1.53 -17.55
N ASP A 50 0.34 2.56 -16.92
CA ASP A 50 1.37 3.39 -17.54
C ASP A 50 2.67 2.57 -17.71
N LEU A 51 3.56 3.02 -18.58
CA LEU A 51 4.86 2.39 -18.81
C LEU A 51 5.64 2.23 -17.50
N ALA A 52 5.57 3.22 -16.61
CA ALA A 52 6.20 3.16 -15.29
C ALA A 52 5.68 1.98 -14.45
N GLU A 53 4.38 1.74 -14.46
CA GLU A 53 3.75 0.62 -13.73
C GLU A 53 4.17 -0.73 -14.31
N THR A 54 4.25 -0.81 -15.64
CA THR A 54 4.68 -2.01 -16.37
C THR A 54 6.14 -2.36 -16.03
N LEU A 55 7.01 -1.35 -15.99
CA LEU A 55 8.39 -1.51 -15.57
C LEU A 55 8.50 -1.92 -14.09
N TYR A 56 7.68 -1.32 -13.23
CA TYR A 56 7.66 -1.68 -11.81
C TYR A 56 7.28 -3.15 -11.60
N LEU A 57 6.19 -3.64 -12.22
CA LEU A 57 5.78 -5.04 -12.03
C LEU A 57 6.78 -6.02 -12.67
N GLU A 58 7.47 -5.65 -13.75
CA GLU A 58 8.60 -6.45 -14.26
C GLU A 58 9.75 -6.53 -13.23
N LEU A 59 10.00 -5.47 -12.46
CA LEU A 59 10.97 -5.49 -11.36
C LEU A 59 10.48 -6.36 -10.19
N VAL A 60 9.19 -6.27 -9.84
CA VAL A 60 8.56 -7.11 -8.81
C VAL A 60 8.75 -8.59 -9.16
N ASP A 61 8.53 -8.98 -10.41
CA ASP A 61 8.69 -10.38 -10.84
C ASP A 61 10.14 -10.87 -10.81
N LYS A 62 11.12 -9.97 -10.96
CA LYS A 62 12.55 -10.32 -10.97
C LYS A 62 13.20 -10.29 -9.58
N SER A 63 12.62 -9.58 -8.61
CA SER A 63 13.15 -9.49 -7.24
C SER A 63 12.26 -10.25 -6.25
N PRO A 64 12.75 -11.34 -5.63
CA PRO A 64 11.98 -12.09 -4.65
C PRO A 64 11.62 -11.26 -3.41
N GLU A 65 12.49 -10.32 -3.01
CA GLU A 65 12.21 -9.42 -1.88
C GLU A 65 11.07 -8.45 -2.20
N LEU A 66 11.07 -7.89 -3.41
CA LEU A 66 10.04 -6.95 -3.84
C LEU A 66 8.70 -7.65 -4.07
N LYS A 67 8.72 -8.86 -4.63
CA LYS A 67 7.54 -9.72 -4.76
C LYS A 67 6.90 -10.03 -3.41
N LYS A 68 7.74 -10.41 -2.43
CA LYS A 68 7.26 -10.68 -1.07
C LYS A 68 6.60 -9.45 -0.45
N LEU A 69 7.19 -8.27 -0.63
CA LEU A 69 6.59 -7.02 -0.14
C LEU A 69 5.22 -6.76 -0.77
N GLU A 70 5.08 -6.96 -2.08
CA GLU A 70 3.81 -6.78 -2.79
C GLU A 70 2.74 -7.78 -2.31
N ASP A 71 3.13 -9.04 -2.13
CA ASP A 71 2.25 -10.10 -1.59
C ASP A 71 1.81 -9.78 -0.14
N ASP A 72 2.72 -9.28 0.69
CA ASP A 72 2.44 -8.88 2.07
C ASP A 72 1.47 -7.68 2.11
N LEU A 73 1.63 -6.70 1.22
CA LEU A 73 0.71 -5.56 1.06
C LEU A 73 -0.68 -6.03 0.60
N GLY A 74 -0.74 -6.92 -0.40
CA GLY A 74 -2.02 -7.50 -0.85
C GLY A 74 -2.73 -8.27 0.27
N THR A 75 -1.99 -9.01 1.07
CA THR A 75 -2.52 -9.74 2.24
C THR A 75 -3.00 -8.79 3.33
N LEU A 76 -2.29 -7.69 3.59
CA LEU A 76 -2.69 -6.68 4.55
C LEU A 76 -4.01 -6.01 4.13
N ASN A 77 -4.11 -5.60 2.86
CA ASN A 77 -5.30 -4.93 2.32
C ASN A 77 -6.54 -5.83 2.37
N SER A 78 -6.41 -7.11 2.01
CA SER A 78 -7.51 -8.07 2.12
C SER A 78 -7.97 -8.29 3.57
N LYS A 79 -7.02 -8.45 4.51
CA LYS A 79 -7.34 -8.57 5.95
C LYS A 79 -8.02 -7.31 6.49
N ALA A 80 -7.60 -6.12 6.08
CA ALA A 80 -8.22 -4.87 6.49
C ALA A 80 -9.68 -4.80 6.03
N SER A 81 -9.95 -5.13 4.76
CA SER A 81 -11.29 -5.19 4.19
C SER A 81 -12.20 -6.20 4.92
N ASP A 82 -11.66 -7.38 5.25
CA ASP A 82 -12.39 -8.41 6.01
C ASP A 82 -12.75 -7.93 7.42
N LEU A 83 -11.81 -7.24 8.10
CA LEU A 83 -12.03 -6.69 9.44
C LEU A 83 -13.08 -5.58 9.41
N GLU A 84 -12.99 -4.67 8.44
CA GLU A 84 -13.98 -3.62 8.23
C GLU A 84 -15.38 -4.20 8.01
N THR A 85 -15.48 -5.22 7.15
CA THR A 85 -16.75 -5.91 6.89
C THR A 85 -17.34 -6.53 8.17
N LYS A 86 -16.51 -7.22 8.97
CA LYS A 86 -16.93 -7.83 10.24
C LYS A 86 -17.38 -6.77 11.25
N PHE A 87 -16.62 -5.68 11.37
CA PHE A 87 -16.94 -4.57 12.26
C PHE A 87 -18.26 -3.93 11.87
N ASN A 88 -18.45 -3.59 10.59
CA ASN A 88 -19.67 -2.99 10.08
C ASN A 88 -20.88 -3.90 10.30
N SER A 89 -20.74 -5.21 10.06
CA SER A 89 -21.80 -6.18 10.34
C SER A 89 -22.19 -6.24 11.81
N TYR A 90 -21.19 -6.24 12.72
CA TYR A 90 -21.43 -6.18 14.15
C TYR A 90 -22.12 -4.88 14.56
N ASN A 91 -21.61 -3.73 14.09
CA ASN A 91 -22.16 -2.42 14.43
C ASN A 91 -23.61 -2.30 13.96
N GLN A 92 -23.91 -2.74 12.74
CA GLN A 92 -25.27 -2.75 12.21
C GLN A 92 -26.23 -3.62 13.06
N LYS A 93 -25.77 -4.78 13.54
CA LYS A 93 -26.57 -5.62 14.45
C LYS A 93 -26.82 -4.96 15.79
N SER A 94 -25.80 -4.30 16.34
CA SER A 94 -25.91 -3.52 17.57
C SER A 94 -26.94 -2.40 17.42
N ASP A 95 -26.80 -1.59 16.37
CA ASP A 95 -27.74 -0.49 16.08
C ASP A 95 -29.16 -0.99 15.87
N SER A 96 -29.33 -2.08 15.11
CA SER A 96 -30.63 -2.73 14.91
C SER A 96 -31.25 -3.22 16.22
N TYR A 97 -30.45 -3.82 17.11
CA TYR A 97 -30.92 -4.25 18.42
C TYR A 97 -31.43 -3.08 19.26
N TYR A 98 -30.62 -2.02 19.41
CA TYR A 98 -31.00 -0.86 20.22
C TYR A 98 -32.19 -0.10 19.64
N ASN A 99 -32.27 0.01 18.31
CA ASN A 99 -33.43 0.60 17.63
C ASN A 99 -34.69 -0.24 17.88
N SER A 100 -34.62 -1.56 17.72
CA SER A 100 -35.76 -2.45 17.97
C SER A 100 -36.20 -2.43 19.44
N ALA A 101 -35.24 -2.43 20.37
CA ALA A 101 -35.53 -2.30 21.79
C ALA A 101 -36.23 -0.98 22.10
N LYS A 102 -35.75 0.14 21.53
CA LYS A 102 -36.38 1.46 21.68
C LYS A 102 -37.80 1.47 21.12
N GLU A 103 -38.02 0.96 19.92
CA GLU A 103 -39.35 0.87 19.30
C GLU A 103 -40.32 0.07 20.18
N LYS A 104 -39.89 -1.11 20.65
CA LYS A 104 -40.70 -1.95 21.55
C LYS A 104 -41.01 -1.23 22.87
N THR A 105 -40.04 -0.53 23.44
CA THR A 105 -40.26 0.27 24.65
C THR A 105 -41.24 1.42 24.40
N THR A 106 -41.18 2.07 23.24
CA THR A 106 -42.14 3.14 22.90
C THR A 106 -43.58 2.64 22.79
N ALA A 107 -43.79 1.37 22.43
CA ALA A 107 -45.11 0.74 22.36
C ALA A 107 -45.71 0.41 23.74
N ILE A 108 -44.94 0.49 24.83
CA ILE A 108 -45.43 0.28 26.19
C ILE A 108 -46.41 1.41 26.55
N THR A 109 -47.62 1.04 26.98
CA THR A 109 -48.69 1.99 27.33
C THR A 109 -48.50 2.62 28.70
N ASP A 110 -47.94 1.89 29.66
CA ASP A 110 -47.55 2.42 30.97
C ASP A 110 -46.45 3.48 30.81
N SER A 111 -46.81 4.73 31.08
CA SER A 111 -45.94 5.89 30.88
C SER A 111 -44.78 5.95 31.87
N LEU A 112 -44.96 5.44 33.09
CA LEU A 112 -43.90 5.41 34.12
C LEU A 112 -42.89 4.32 33.78
N LEU A 113 -43.37 3.13 33.41
CA LEU A 113 -42.51 2.03 32.99
C LEU A 113 -41.75 2.37 31.71
N ARG A 114 -42.42 2.92 30.69
CA ARG A 114 -41.79 3.38 29.45
C ARG A 114 -40.68 4.40 29.71
N LYS A 115 -40.94 5.40 30.57
CA LYS A 115 -39.95 6.43 30.92
C LYS A 115 -38.72 5.81 31.62
N LYS A 116 -38.92 4.83 32.50
CA LYS A 116 -37.83 4.14 33.20
C LYS A 116 -36.93 3.33 32.25
N LEU A 117 -37.50 2.79 31.16
CA LEU A 117 -36.79 1.94 30.19
C LEU A 117 -36.12 2.72 29.03
N LEU A 118 -36.44 4.01 28.86
CA LEU A 118 -35.84 4.89 27.84
C LEU A 118 -34.73 5.80 28.38
N LEU A 119 -34.53 5.81 29.71
CA LEU A 119 -33.43 6.50 30.42
C LEU A 119 -32.18 5.63 30.42
#